data_AF-A0A8K0P1Q4-F1
#
_entry.id   AF-A0A8K0P1Q4-F1
#
_cell.length_a   1.000
_cell.length_b   1.000
_cell.length_c   1.000
_cell.angle_alpha   90.00
_cell.angle_beta   90.00
_cell.angle_gamma   90.00
#
_symmetry.space_group_name_H-M   'P 1'
#
loop_
_entity.id
_entity.type
_entity.pdbx_description
1 polymer ?
#
loop_
_entity_poly.entity_id
_entity_poly.type
_entity_poly.pdbx_seq_one_letter_code
_entity_poly.pdbx_strand_id
1 'polypeptide(L)'
;MNGGRLYPGEELAARGAVVVTFNYRLGPFGFLSTGEPSCRGNWGLLDQAEALRWVRRNAKVFGGDALSSLCLVGNSAGAASVLLHMVSPVTKGRIRMHFMISYWCEFSHEHSDLLLLLVFKYP
;
A
#
# COMPACT_ATOMS: atom_id res chain seq x y z
N MET A 1 1.51 -0.09 -15.48
CA MET A 1 1.46 -1.56 -15.30
C MET A 1 0.26 -1.89 -14.43
N ASN A 2 -0.43 -3.01 -14.69
CA ASN A 2 -1.73 -3.31 -14.08
C ASN A 2 -1.54 -4.23 -12.86
N GLY A 3 -1.55 -3.67 -11.64
CA GLY A 3 -1.26 -4.40 -10.40
C GLY A 3 -2.11 -5.66 -10.19
N GLY A 4 -3.37 -5.66 -10.64
CA GLY A 4 -4.27 -6.81 -10.54
C GLY A 4 -3.86 -8.05 -11.35
N ARG A 5 -2.95 -7.92 -12.33
CA ARG A 5 -2.47 -9.08 -13.11
C ARG A 5 -1.26 -9.78 -12.46
N LEU A 6 -0.44 -9.04 -11.74
CA LEU A 6 0.77 -9.57 -11.08
C LEU A 6 0.48 -10.18 -9.71
N TYR A 7 -0.61 -9.73 -9.07
CA TYR A 7 -1.02 -10.18 -7.76
C TYR A 7 -2.48 -10.62 -7.79
N PRO A 8 -2.74 -11.85 -8.27
CA PRO A 8 -4.07 -12.42 -8.28
C PRO A 8 -4.63 -12.48 -6.85
N GLY A 9 -5.74 -11.77 -6.63
CA GLY A 9 -6.43 -11.70 -5.34
C GLY A 9 -7.50 -12.78 -5.17
N GLU A 10 -7.75 -13.60 -6.19
CA GLU A 10 -8.88 -14.52 -6.30
C GLU A 10 -8.87 -15.58 -5.21
N GLU A 11 -7.71 -16.14 -4.87
CA GLU A 11 -7.58 -17.17 -3.83
C GLU A 11 -7.90 -16.62 -2.44
N LEU A 12 -7.46 -15.39 -2.15
CA LEU A 12 -7.78 -14.72 -0.88
C LEU A 12 -9.25 -14.29 -0.85
N ALA A 13 -9.79 -13.83 -1.98
CA ALA A 13 -11.20 -13.50 -2.12
C ALA A 13 -12.11 -14.73 -1.92
N ALA A 14 -11.73 -15.88 -2.46
CA ALA A 14 -12.42 -17.15 -2.26
C ALA A 14 -12.43 -17.58 -0.78
N ARG A 15 -11.42 -17.16 -0.01
CA ARG A 15 -11.32 -17.39 1.45
C ARG A 15 -12.03 -16.32 2.29
N GLY A 16 -12.83 -15.45 1.67
CA GLY A 16 -13.64 -14.44 2.35
C GLY A 16 -12.91 -13.13 2.66
N ALA A 17 -11.76 -12.87 2.03
CA ALA A 17 -11.08 -11.58 2.14
C ALA A 17 -11.52 -10.61 1.04
N VAL A 18 -11.74 -9.35 1.39
CA VAL A 18 -11.73 -8.30 0.37
C VAL A 18 -10.27 -7.97 0.06
N VAL A 19 -9.89 -8.02 -1.21
CA VAL A 19 -8.54 -7.74 -1.69
C VAL A 19 -8.54 -6.43 -2.47
N VAL A 20 -7.75 -5.46 -2.02
CA VAL A 20 -7.53 -4.21 -2.75
C VAL A 20 -6.09 -4.14 -3.21
N THR A 21 -5.90 -3.81 -4.49
CA THR A 21 -4.60 -3.49 -5.08
C THR A 21 -4.72 -2.12 -5.74
N PHE A 22 -3.66 -1.31 -5.70
CA PHE A 22 -3.67 0.02 -6.28
C PHE A 22 -2.29 0.41 -6.80
N ASN A 23 -2.28 1.37 -7.73
CA ASN A 23 -1.06 1.95 -8.27
C ASN A 23 -0.76 3.28 -7.55
N TYR A 24 0.51 3.64 -7.47
CA TYR A 24 1.00 4.93 -6.99
C TYR A 24 2.08 5.46 -7.94
N ARG A 25 2.41 6.76 -7.86
CA ARG A 25 3.45 7.34 -8.71
C ARG A 25 4.82 6.71 -8.47
N LEU A 26 5.56 6.46 -9.54
CA LEU A 26 6.88 5.82 -9.54
C LEU A 26 7.97 6.75 -10.10
N GLY A 27 9.23 6.39 -9.85
CA GLY A 27 10.39 7.11 -10.36
C GLY A 27 10.38 8.60 -9.96
N PRO A 28 10.86 9.50 -10.84
CA PRO A 28 10.87 10.93 -10.56
C PRO A 28 9.48 11.50 -10.24
N PHE A 29 8.42 11.00 -10.89
CA PHE A 29 7.06 11.50 -10.64
C PHE A 29 6.54 11.17 -9.23
N GLY A 30 7.04 10.09 -8.61
CA GLY A 30 6.66 9.69 -7.26
C GLY A 30 7.62 10.19 -6.17
N PHE A 31 8.90 10.35 -6.49
CA PHE A 31 9.93 10.44 -5.45
C PHE A 31 10.94 11.56 -5.68
N LEU A 32 10.83 12.36 -6.76
CA LEU A 32 11.70 13.52 -6.94
C LEU A 32 11.45 14.53 -5.80
N SER A 33 12.55 14.97 -5.18
CA SER A 33 12.57 16.07 -4.22
C SER A 33 13.65 17.05 -4.62
N THR A 34 13.33 18.35 -4.59
CA THR A 34 14.32 19.42 -4.78
C THR A 34 14.71 20.09 -3.46
N GLY A 35 14.18 19.60 -2.32
CA GLY A 35 14.36 20.22 -1.01
C GLY A 35 13.51 21.47 -0.76
N GLU A 36 12.87 22.00 -1.81
CA GLU A 36 12.00 23.17 -1.73
C GLU A 36 10.58 22.80 -1.24
N PRO A 37 9.86 23.74 -0.59
CA PRO A 37 8.49 23.49 -0.12
C PRO A 37 7.52 23.06 -1.21
N SER A 38 7.75 23.46 -2.47
CA SER A 38 6.94 23.13 -3.64
C SER A 38 7.22 21.72 -4.20
N CYS A 39 8.38 21.13 -3.89
CA CYS A 39 8.78 19.80 -4.35
C CYS A 39 9.47 19.03 -3.21
N ARG A 40 8.70 18.72 -2.16
CA ARG A 40 9.19 18.00 -0.96
C ARG A 40 9.52 16.52 -1.23
N GLY A 41 9.03 15.96 -2.35
CA GLY A 41 9.12 14.55 -2.69
C GLY A 41 8.14 13.66 -1.93
N ASN A 42 8.38 12.35 -1.97
CA ASN A 42 7.54 11.31 -1.36
C ASN A 42 6.07 11.29 -1.81
N TRP A 43 5.80 11.85 -2.98
CA TRP A 43 4.49 11.86 -3.59
C TRP A 43 3.88 10.47 -3.78
N GLY A 44 4.69 9.46 -4.09
CA GLY A 44 4.26 8.06 -4.17
C GLY A 44 3.78 7.51 -2.82
N LEU A 45 4.43 7.87 -1.71
CA LEU A 45 3.98 7.49 -0.36
C LEU A 45 2.70 8.23 0.04
N LEU A 46 2.52 9.46 -0.44
CA LEU A 46 1.29 10.22 -0.22
C LEU A 46 0.12 9.63 -1.02
N ASP A 47 0.37 9.13 -2.23
CA ASP A 47 -0.64 8.39 -3.01
C ASP A 47 -1.06 7.12 -2.26
N GLN A 48 -0.10 6.35 -1.73
CA GLN A 48 -0.38 5.17 -0.89
C GLN A 48 -1.19 5.55 0.36
N ALA A 49 -0.83 6.65 1.02
CA ALA A 49 -1.57 7.14 2.18
C ALA A 49 -3.01 7.52 1.83
N GLU A 50 -3.26 8.12 0.66
CA GLU A 50 -4.61 8.46 0.23
C GLU A 50 -5.41 7.24 -0.21
N ALA A 51 -4.79 6.26 -0.87
CA ALA A 51 -5.41 4.98 -1.15
C ALA A 51 -5.86 4.29 0.15
N LEU A 52 -5.04 4.31 1.20
CA LEU A 52 -5.41 3.79 2.51
C LEU A 52 -6.59 4.53 3.14
N ARG A 53 -6.65 5.86 2.99
CA ARG A 53 -7.80 6.64 3.46
C ARG A 53 -9.05 6.29 2.66
N TRP A 54 -8.96 6.16 1.35
CA TRP A 54 -10.07 5.76 0.50
C TRP A 54 -10.60 4.40 0.89
N VAL A 55 -9.73 3.40 1.06
CA VAL A 55 -10.14 2.05 1.45
C VAL A 55 -10.83 2.05 2.80
N ARG A 56 -10.28 2.76 3.79
CA ARG A 56 -10.91 2.86 5.11
C ARG A 56 -12.31 3.48 5.04
N ARG A 57 -12.54 4.46 4.16
CA ARG A 57 -13.86 5.09 3.98
C ARG A 57 -14.85 4.20 3.23
N ASN A 58 -14.37 3.35 2.31
CA ASN A 58 -15.25 2.64 1.36
C ASN A 58 -15.37 1.13 1.62
N ALA A 59 -14.52 0.52 2.45
CA ALA A 59 -14.48 -0.93 2.65
C ALA A 59 -15.83 -1.55 3.01
N LYS A 60 -16.65 -0.83 3.80
CA LYS A 60 -17.96 -1.31 4.23
C LYS A 60 -18.90 -1.59 3.06
N VAL A 61 -18.77 -0.86 1.95
CA VAL A 61 -19.56 -1.05 0.73
C VAL A 61 -19.23 -2.38 0.05
N PHE A 62 -17.99 -2.87 0.22
CA PHE A 62 -17.50 -4.14 -0.32
C PHE A 62 -17.60 -5.30 0.69
N GLY A 63 -18.26 -5.08 1.84
CA GLY A 63 -18.40 -6.10 2.88
C GLY A 63 -17.18 -6.25 3.81
N GLY A 64 -16.21 -5.33 3.76
CA GLY A 64 -15.02 -5.35 4.62
C GLY A 64 -15.15 -4.50 5.89
N ASP A 65 -14.54 -4.94 7.00
CA ASP A 65 -14.38 -4.13 8.22
C ASP A 65 -13.06 -3.32 8.21
N ALA A 66 -13.16 -2.06 7.78
CA ALA A 66 -12.06 -1.10 7.71
C ALA A 66 -11.48 -0.62 9.04
N LEU A 67 -12.20 -0.81 10.15
CA LEU A 67 -11.77 -0.28 11.45
C LEU A 67 -10.94 -1.30 12.22
N SER A 68 -11.27 -2.60 12.10
CA SER A 68 -10.65 -3.64 12.92
C SER A 68 -9.68 -4.57 12.18
N SER A 69 -9.68 -4.62 10.85
CA SER A 69 -8.99 -5.71 10.11
C SER A 69 -7.97 -5.28 9.05
N LEU A 70 -7.69 -3.98 8.90
CA LEU A 70 -6.81 -3.52 7.81
C LEU A 70 -5.38 -4.05 7.97
N CYS A 71 -5.00 -4.99 7.11
CA CYS A 71 -3.66 -5.54 6.97
C CYS A 71 -2.97 -4.93 5.76
N LEU A 72 -1.76 -4.42 5.91
CA LEU A 72 -0.93 -3.87 4.84
C LEU A 72 0.14 -4.87 4.44
N VAL A 73 0.14 -5.36 3.19
CA VAL A 73 1.17 -6.29 2.72
C VAL A 73 1.95 -5.70 1.56
N GLY A 74 3.27 -5.71 1.63
CA GLY A 74 4.15 -5.24 0.56
C GLY A 74 5.31 -6.21 0.27
N ASN A 75 5.70 -6.29 -1.00
CA ASN A 75 6.84 -7.06 -1.49
C ASN A 75 7.94 -6.11 -1.99
N SER A 76 9.22 -6.39 -1.69
CA SER A 76 10.38 -5.61 -2.16
C SER A 76 10.25 -4.10 -1.86
N ALA A 77 10.22 -3.19 -2.85
CA ALA A 77 10.00 -1.76 -2.60
C ALA A 77 8.66 -1.45 -1.89
N GLY A 78 7.65 -2.31 -2.07
CA GLY A 78 6.41 -2.29 -1.31
C GLY A 78 6.62 -2.65 0.17
N ALA A 79 7.56 -3.55 0.49
CA ALA A 79 7.90 -3.89 1.88
C ALA A 79 8.57 -2.70 2.59
N ALA A 80 9.46 -1.97 1.91
CA ALA A 80 10.00 -0.70 2.41
C ALA A 80 8.89 0.35 2.62
N SER A 81 7.92 0.43 1.71
CA SER A 81 6.75 1.30 1.85
C SER A 81 5.90 0.94 3.08
N VAL A 82 5.72 -0.36 3.37
CA VAL A 82 5.05 -0.83 4.60
C VAL A 82 5.75 -0.31 5.85
N LEU A 83 7.08 -0.40 5.93
CA LEU A 83 7.84 0.16 7.07
C LEU A 83 7.69 1.66 7.19
N LEU A 84 7.79 2.38 6.08
CA LEU A 84 7.61 3.84 6.08
C LEU A 84 6.21 4.21 6.58
N HIS A 85 5.19 3.42 6.24
CA HIS A 85 3.84 3.61 6.77
C HIS A 85 3.66 3.23 8.24
N MET A 86 4.45 2.28 8.76
CA MET A 86 4.47 1.95 10.19
C MET A 86 4.97 3.12 11.05
N VAL A 87 6.03 3.80 10.59
CA VAL A 87 6.67 4.90 11.35
C VAL A 87 6.08 6.27 11.02
N SER A 88 5.38 6.41 9.89
CA SER A 88 4.85 7.70 9.44
C SER A 88 3.71 8.20 10.34
N PRO A 89 3.79 9.46 10.82
CA PRO A 89 2.68 10.09 11.55
C PRO A 89 1.43 10.24 10.66
N VAL A 90 1.59 10.27 9.33
CA VAL A 90 0.49 10.44 8.38
C VAL A 90 -0.45 9.24 8.39
N THR A 91 0.07 8.02 8.58
CA THR A 91 -0.68 6.75 8.53
C THR A 91 -0.86 6.09 9.90
N LYS A 92 -0.38 6.72 10.97
CA LYS A 92 -0.49 6.23 12.35
C LYS A 92 -1.94 5.86 12.71
N GLY A 93 -2.12 4.68 13.27
CA GLY A 93 -3.42 4.17 13.75
C GLY A 93 -4.42 3.80 12.65
N ARG A 94 -4.01 3.80 11.37
CA ARG A 94 -4.90 3.42 10.25
C ARG A 94 -4.75 1.97 9.83
N ILE A 95 -3.59 1.37 10.08
CA ILE A 95 -3.25 0.00 9.73
C ILE A 95 -3.07 -0.80 11.02
N ARG A 96 -3.65 -1.99 11.10
CA ARG A 96 -3.54 -2.87 12.27
C ARG A 96 -2.42 -3.87 12.13
N MET A 97 -2.31 -4.50 10.96
CA MET A 97 -1.32 -5.54 10.68
C MET A 97 -0.42 -5.11 9.53
N HIS A 98 0.85 -5.42 9.61
CA HIS A 98 1.85 -5.11 8.58
C HIS A 98 2.57 -6.40 8.22
N PHE A 99 2.64 -6.71 6.94
CA PHE A 99 3.32 -7.90 6.43
C PHE A 99 4.30 -7.49 5.33
N MET A 100 5.50 -8.01 5.40
CA MET A 100 6.62 -7.61 4.56
C MET A 100 7.21 -8.85 3.93
N ILE A 101 7.30 -8.86 2.60
CA ILE A 101 7.84 -9.98 1.84
C ILE A 101 9.10 -9.50 1.13
N SER A 102 10.18 -10.28 1.23
CA SER A 102 11.47 -10.01 0.58
C SER A 102 12.09 -8.66 0.94
N TYR A 103 12.56 -8.54 2.19
CA TYR A 103 13.24 -7.36 2.72
C TYR A 103 14.69 -7.27 2.24
N TRP A 104 14.89 -6.87 0.98
CA TRP A 104 16.20 -6.42 0.48
C TRP A 104 16.04 -5.00 -0.04
N CYS A 105 16.63 -4.04 0.66
CA CYS A 105 16.48 -2.62 0.38
C CYS A 105 17.54 -2.20 -0.65
N GLU A 106 17.24 -2.36 -1.93
CA GLU A 106 18.00 -1.72 -3.00
C GLU A 106 17.12 -0.67 -3.69
N PHE A 107 17.43 0.60 -3.43
CA PHE A 107 16.86 1.75 -4.15
C PHE A 107 17.65 1.94 -5.46
N SER A 108 17.74 0.89 -6.27
CA SER A 108 18.41 0.93 -7.58
C SER A 108 17.46 0.48 -8.67
N HIS A 109 17.38 1.33 -9.68
CA HIS A 109 16.78 1.18 -11.00
C HIS A 109 16.12 -0.17 -11.34
N GLU A 110 14.87 -0.06 -11.80
CA GLU A 110 14.16 -1.05 -12.62
C GLU A 110 13.72 -2.32 -11.89
N HIS A 111 12.56 -2.27 -11.23
CA HIS A 111 11.32 -2.93 -11.65
C HIS A 111 10.24 -2.63 -10.61
N SER A 112 9.01 -2.45 -11.07
CA SER A 112 7.88 -1.97 -10.27
C SER A 112 7.41 -3.03 -9.27
N ASP A 113 7.93 -2.99 -8.05
CA ASP A 113 7.44 -3.83 -6.96
C ASP A 113 6.18 -3.23 -6.35
N LEU A 114 5.12 -3.38 -7.14
CA LEU A 114 3.73 -3.18 -6.82
C LEU A 114 3.35 -4.13 -5.69
N LEU A 115 2.77 -3.64 -4.62
CA LEU A 115 1.45 -4.03 -4.12
C LEU A 115 1.37 -3.59 -2.67
N LEU A 116 0.24 -2.99 -2.33
CA LEU A 116 -0.22 -2.92 -0.96
C LEU A 116 -1.49 -3.74 -0.92
N LEU A 117 -1.39 -5.00 -0.49
CA LEU A 117 -2.57 -5.85 -0.31
C LEU A 117 -3.29 -5.39 0.95
N LEU A 118 -4.57 -5.08 0.81
CA LEU A 118 -5.45 -4.88 1.95
C LEU A 118 -6.35 -6.09 2.09
N VAL A 119 -6.17 -6.85 3.17
CA VAL A 119 -6.96 -8.03 3.51
C VAL A 119 -7.96 -7.64 4.58
N PHE A 120 -9.24 -7.90 4.35
CA PHE A 120 -10.29 -7.86 5.37
C PHE A 120 -10.62 -9.27 5.82
N LYS A 121 -11.10 -9.41 7.06
CA LYS A 121 -11.74 -10.65 7.51
C LYS A 121 -13.23 -10.35 7.75
N TYR A 122 -14.11 -11.20 7.22
CA TYR A 122 -15.51 -11.26 7.65
C TYR A 122 -15.58 -11.90 9.06
N PRO A 123 -16.54 -11.54 9.93
CA PRO A 123 -16.79 -12.30 11.16
C PRO A 123 -17.02 -13.79 10.87
#